data_AF-A0A954A148-F1
#
_entry.id   AF-A0A954A148-F1
#
_cell.length_a   1.000
_cell.length_b   1.000
_cell.length_c   1.000
_cell.angle_alpha   90.00
_cell.angle_beta   90.00
_cell.angle_gamma   90.00
#
_symmetry.space_group_name_H-M   'P 1'
#
loop_
_entity.id
_entity.type
_entity.pdbx_description
1 polymer ?
#
loop_
_entity_poly.entity_id
_entity_poly.type
_entity_poly.pdbx_seq_one_letter_code
_entity_poly.pdbx_strand_id
1 'polypeptide(L)'
;LGAVRGIDGFDPSYTLDQFLFGIAKNRVIDHYRKHKVQLISPQRDDQRDASMVWIDNLASSSAAAPETAVSRESTDRRRRVLGKILRELVGELWAAGEFQKLQVLEYLFVLGGRNKDAARRFGIADEKAVAGIKFRAIDKLRGLARQNDPNHSLFGGLWEPGAR
;
A
#
# COMPACT_ATOMS: atom_id res chain seq x y z
N LEU A 1 19.60 -7.85 -14.68
CA LEU A 1 19.97 -9.24 -15.00
C LEU A 1 19.03 -10.25 -14.31
N GLY A 2 17.72 -10.22 -14.63
CA GLY A 2 16.72 -11.11 -14.04
C GLY A 2 16.41 -12.34 -14.91
N ALA A 3 16.40 -12.18 -16.23
CA ALA A 3 16.17 -13.27 -17.19
C ALA A 3 17.27 -14.35 -17.11
N VAL A 4 18.53 -13.94 -16.99
CA VAL A 4 19.69 -14.86 -16.90
C VAL A 4 19.67 -15.74 -15.64
N ARG A 5 19.03 -15.29 -14.55
CA ARG A 5 18.91 -16.08 -13.29
C ARG A 5 17.66 -16.97 -13.23
N GLY A 6 16.69 -16.78 -14.13
CA GLY A 6 15.44 -17.54 -14.14
C GLY A 6 15.43 -18.72 -15.10
N ILE A 7 16.41 -18.81 -15.99
CA ILE A 7 16.47 -19.81 -17.06
C ILE A 7 16.49 -21.26 -16.54
N ASP A 8 17.12 -21.51 -15.39
CA ASP A 8 17.16 -22.86 -14.77
C ASP A 8 15.80 -23.35 -14.27
N GLY A 9 14.80 -22.46 -14.15
CA GLY A 9 13.43 -22.78 -13.74
C GLY A 9 12.40 -22.66 -14.85
N PHE A 10 12.84 -22.68 -16.12
CA PHE A 10 11.95 -22.59 -17.27
C PHE A 10 11.09 -23.86 -17.40
N ASP A 11 9.77 -23.70 -17.34
CA ASP A 11 8.80 -24.76 -17.56
C ASP A 11 8.37 -24.75 -19.03
N PRO A 12 8.62 -25.84 -19.81
CA PRO A 12 8.30 -25.92 -21.24
C PRO A 12 6.80 -25.87 -21.56
N SER A 13 5.92 -25.97 -20.55
CA SER A 13 4.48 -25.80 -20.74
C SER A 13 4.07 -24.37 -21.16
N TYR A 14 4.96 -23.40 -20.98
CA TYR A 14 4.78 -22.01 -21.41
C TYR A 14 5.66 -21.68 -22.61
N THR A 15 5.18 -20.77 -23.47
CA THR A 15 6.06 -20.23 -24.51
C THR A 15 7.16 -19.36 -23.89
N LEU A 16 8.33 -19.33 -24.53
CA LEU A 16 9.46 -18.52 -24.08
C LEU A 16 9.08 -17.05 -23.88
N ASP A 17 8.26 -16.52 -24.79
CA ASP A 17 7.70 -15.17 -24.72
C ASP A 17 6.87 -14.98 -23.44
N GLN A 18 5.94 -15.89 -23.14
CA GLN A 18 5.11 -15.81 -21.93
C GLN A 18 5.94 -15.84 -20.65
N PHE A 19 6.98 -16.66 -20.62
CA PHE A 19 7.91 -16.73 -19.49
C PHE A 19 8.70 -15.42 -19.30
N LEU A 20 9.25 -14.86 -20.39
CA LEU A 20 10.00 -13.61 -20.37
C LEU A 20 9.10 -12.41 -20.02
N PHE A 21 7.89 -12.34 -20.57
CA PHE A 21 6.90 -11.31 -20.22
C PHE A 21 6.44 -11.44 -18.76
N GLY A 22 6.33 -12.65 -18.22
CA GLY A 22 6.06 -12.89 -16.81
C GLY A 22 7.15 -12.33 -15.88
N ILE A 23 8.42 -12.57 -16.21
CA ILE A 23 9.57 -12.02 -15.48
C ILE A 23 9.60 -10.49 -15.59
N ALA A 24 9.41 -9.94 -16.79
CA ALA A 24 9.41 -8.50 -17.03
C ALA A 24 8.28 -7.80 -16.26
N LYS A 25 7.06 -8.33 -16.31
CA LYS A 25 5.90 -7.82 -15.57
C LYS A 25 6.17 -7.75 -14.07
N ASN A 26 6.65 -8.86 -13.49
CA ASN A 26 6.95 -8.91 -12.06
C ASN A 26 8.10 -7.96 -11.68
N ARG A 27 9.07 -7.76 -12.57
CA ARG A 27 10.18 -6.83 -12.35
C ARG A 27 9.73 -5.37 -12.40
N VAL A 28 8.85 -5.03 -13.32
CA VAL A 28 8.23 -3.70 -13.41
C VAL A 28 7.39 -3.42 -12.17
N ILE A 29 6.55 -4.39 -11.75
CA ILE A 29 5.77 -4.27 -10.52
C ILE A 29 6.68 -4.09 -9.29
N ASP A 30 7.74 -4.91 -9.17
CA ASP A 30 8.72 -4.79 -8.09
C ASP A 30 9.46 -3.44 -8.13
N HIS A 31 9.78 -2.94 -9.32
CA HIS A 31 10.44 -1.65 -9.52
C HIS A 31 9.52 -0.51 -9.06
N TYR A 32 8.28 -0.45 -9.53
CA TYR A 32 7.33 0.58 -9.13
C TYR A 32 6.93 0.46 -7.66
N ARG A 33 6.89 -0.75 -7.09
CA ARG A 33 6.66 -0.93 -5.65
C ARG A 33 7.79 -0.33 -4.80
N LYS A 34 9.04 -0.45 -5.26
CA LYS A 34 10.21 0.18 -4.61
C LYS A 34 10.24 1.70 -4.78
N HIS A 35 9.76 2.22 -5.91
CA HIS A 35 9.80 3.65 -6.23
C HIS A 35 8.54 4.42 -5.81
N LYS A 36 7.37 3.79 -5.61
CA LYS A 36 6.14 4.46 -5.15
C LYS A 36 6.17 4.95 -3.70
N VAL A 37 7.18 4.59 -2.91
CA VAL A 37 7.41 5.18 -1.57
C VAL A 37 8.13 6.54 -1.67
N GLN A 38 8.65 6.90 -2.84
CA GLN A 38 9.08 8.27 -3.12
C GLN A 38 7.95 9.02 -3.81
N LEU A 39 7.34 9.94 -3.06
CA LEU A 39 6.41 10.96 -3.53
C LEU A 39 6.95 11.54 -4.85
N ILE A 40 6.23 11.33 -5.96
CA ILE A 40 6.51 12.03 -7.20
C ILE A 40 6.13 13.50 -6.95
N SER A 41 7.13 14.36 -6.76
CA SER A 41 6.94 15.81 -6.84
C SER A 41 6.66 16.14 -8.32
N PRO A 42 5.55 16.80 -8.66
CA PRO A 42 5.33 17.23 -10.04
C PRO A 42 6.29 18.38 -10.34
N GLN A 43 7.28 18.11 -11.19
CA GLN A 43 8.04 19.15 -11.87
C GLN A 43 7.06 19.90 -12.80
N ARG A 44 6.79 21.17 -12.51
CA ARG A 44 5.98 22.05 -13.35
C ARG A 44 6.87 22.62 -14.46
N ASP A 45 6.53 22.34 -15.71
CA ASP A 45 6.98 23.14 -16.85
C ASP A 45 5.94 24.24 -17.12
N ASP A 46 6.39 25.49 -17.07
CA ASP A 46 5.63 26.69 -17.39
C ASP A 46 5.65 26.93 -18.92
N GLN A 47 4.48 26.90 -19.59
CA GLN A 47 4.25 27.77 -20.75
C GLN A 47 2.76 27.97 -21.11
N ARG A 48 2.22 29.11 -20.67
CA ARG A 48 1.34 30.11 -21.32
C ARG A 48 0.01 29.75 -22.02
N ASP A 49 -0.95 30.64 -21.71
CA ASP A 49 -2.12 31.14 -22.45
C ASP A 49 -3.35 30.24 -22.66
N ALA A 50 -4.45 30.61 -22.00
CA ALA A 50 -5.51 31.40 -22.65
C ALA A 50 -6.76 31.47 -21.74
N SER A 51 -6.93 32.64 -21.15
CA SER A 51 -8.17 33.22 -20.63
C SER A 51 -9.42 32.89 -21.47
N MET A 52 -10.41 32.17 -20.91
CA MET A 52 -11.84 32.36 -21.27
C MET A 52 -12.91 31.60 -20.45
N VAL A 53 -12.62 31.02 -19.27
CA VAL A 53 -13.64 30.22 -18.53
C VAL A 53 -13.86 30.70 -17.08
N TRP A 54 -13.39 31.90 -16.73
CA TRP A 54 -13.23 32.32 -15.33
C TRP A 54 -14.41 33.08 -14.70
N ILE A 55 -15.50 33.38 -15.43
CA ILE A 55 -16.58 34.26 -14.90
C ILE A 55 -17.87 33.52 -14.50
N ASP A 56 -18.07 32.26 -14.91
CA ASP A 56 -19.34 31.56 -14.64
C ASP A 56 -19.30 30.58 -13.45
N ASN A 57 -18.19 30.52 -12.69
CA ASN A 57 -18.01 29.57 -11.59
C ASN A 57 -17.83 30.21 -10.20
N LEU A 58 -18.19 31.49 -10.04
CA LEU A 58 -18.02 32.19 -8.76
C LEU A 58 -19.35 32.67 -8.17
N ALA A 59 -20.07 31.76 -7.50
CA ALA A 59 -20.72 32.04 -6.21
C ALA A 59 -21.42 30.79 -5.64
N SER A 60 -20.70 30.00 -4.85
CA SER A 60 -21.32 29.37 -3.68
C SER A 60 -20.37 29.50 -2.49
N SER A 61 -20.89 30.10 -1.43
CA SER A 61 -20.22 30.47 -0.19
C SER A 61 -19.57 29.29 0.51
N SER A 62 -18.30 29.08 0.24
CA SER A 62 -17.31 28.64 1.23
C SER A 62 -15.96 28.91 0.59
N ALA A 63 -15.19 29.82 1.17
CA ALA A 63 -13.81 30.02 0.75
C ALA A 63 -13.13 28.65 0.75
N ALA A 64 -12.84 28.11 -0.43
CA ALA A 64 -12.06 26.90 -0.58
C ALA A 64 -10.71 27.21 0.05
N ALA A 65 -10.53 26.82 1.31
CA ALA A 65 -9.22 26.73 1.92
C ALA A 65 -8.34 26.00 0.91
N PRO A 66 -7.12 26.50 0.62
CA PRO A 66 -6.33 26.01 -0.49
C PRO A 66 -6.29 24.49 -0.39
N GLU A 67 -6.68 23.79 -1.45
CA GLU A 67 -6.84 22.31 -1.44
C GLU A 67 -5.62 21.61 -0.83
N THR A 68 -4.45 22.25 -0.91
CA THR A 68 -3.19 21.83 -0.30
C THR A 68 -3.19 21.83 1.24
N ALA A 69 -3.82 22.80 1.90
CA ALA A 69 -3.91 22.86 3.37
C ALA A 69 -4.88 21.83 3.92
N VAL A 70 -6.07 21.68 3.31
CA VAL A 70 -7.06 20.65 3.69
C VAL A 70 -6.54 19.24 3.39
N SER A 71 -5.82 19.07 2.27
CA SER A 71 -5.17 17.80 1.93
C SER A 71 -4.02 17.45 2.88
N ARG A 72 -3.22 18.44 3.31
CA ARG A 72 -2.18 18.25 4.35
C ARG A 72 -2.78 17.91 5.70
N GLU A 73 -3.80 18.66 6.14
CA GLU A 73 -4.49 18.43 7.41
C GLU A 73 -5.14 17.03 7.46
N SER A 74 -5.81 16.62 6.39
CA SER A 74 -6.42 15.29 6.28
C SER A 74 -5.36 14.18 6.24
N THR A 75 -4.21 14.41 5.60
CA THR A 75 -3.07 13.48 5.60
C THR A 75 -2.48 13.30 7.00
N ASP A 76 -2.26 14.37 7.74
CA ASP A 76 -1.74 14.31 9.10
C ASP A 76 -2.74 13.64 10.05
N ARG A 77 -4.02 13.94 9.91
CA ARG A 77 -5.09 13.29 10.66
C ARG A 77 -5.14 11.80 10.37
N ARG A 78 -5.08 11.40 9.09
CA ARG A 78 -5.01 9.99 8.67
C ARG A 78 -3.78 9.30 9.24
N ARG A 79 -2.61 9.94 9.20
CA ARG A 79 -1.36 9.39 9.74
C ARG A 79 -1.43 9.18 11.25
N ARG A 80 -2.00 10.12 12.00
CA ARG A 80 -2.21 9.99 13.46
C ARG A 80 -3.12 8.80 13.78
N VAL A 81 -4.26 8.71 13.09
CA VAL A 81 -5.23 7.62 13.30
C VAL A 81 -4.62 6.27 12.92
N LEU A 82 -3.94 6.19 11.77
CA LEU A 82 -3.24 4.98 11.34
C LEU A 82 -2.15 4.58 12.34
N GLY A 83 -1.38 5.53 12.86
CA GLY A 83 -0.37 5.29 13.88
C GLY A 83 -0.97 4.73 15.19
N LYS A 84 -2.15 5.22 15.60
CA LYS A 84 -2.89 4.68 16.75
C LYS A 84 -3.32 3.23 16.50
N ILE A 85 -3.93 2.96 15.34
CA ILE A 85 -4.40 1.62 14.95
C ILE A 85 -3.23 0.62 14.88
N LEU A 86 -2.11 1.02 14.27
CA LEU A 86 -0.92 0.18 14.21
C LEU A 86 -0.36 -0.10 15.60
N ARG A 87 -0.33 0.90 16.49
CA ARG A 87 0.11 0.72 17.89
C ARG A 87 -0.77 -0.28 18.63
N GLU A 88 -2.08 -0.23 18.42
CA GLU A 88 -3.02 -1.18 19.00
C GLU A 88 -2.76 -2.60 18.52
N LEU A 89 -2.66 -2.83 17.21
CA LEU A 89 -2.34 -4.16 16.67
C LEU A 89 -1.00 -4.69 17.19
N VAL A 90 0.03 -3.84 17.18
CA VAL A 90 1.36 -4.24 17.67
C VAL A 90 1.33 -4.53 19.16
N GLY A 91 0.61 -3.71 19.94
CA GLY A 91 0.43 -3.90 21.38
C GLY A 91 -0.29 -5.20 21.72
N GLU A 92 -1.36 -5.53 21.00
CA GLU A 92 -2.08 -6.81 21.14
C GLU A 92 -1.15 -8.01 20.89
N LEU A 93 -0.42 -8.01 19.77
CA LEU A 93 0.51 -9.09 19.43
C LEU A 93 1.68 -9.19 20.41
N TRP A 94 2.17 -8.05 20.89
CA TRP A 94 3.23 -8.00 21.90
C TRP A 94 2.76 -8.59 23.23
N ALA A 95 1.58 -8.19 23.71
CA ALA A 95 0.99 -8.73 24.94
C ALA A 95 0.68 -10.23 24.84
N ALA A 96 0.33 -10.72 23.66
CA ALA A 96 0.12 -12.13 23.39
C ALA A 96 1.42 -12.95 23.23
N GLY A 97 2.60 -12.31 23.25
CA GLY A 97 3.89 -12.98 23.03
C GLY A 97 4.11 -13.46 21.59
N GLU A 98 3.32 -12.95 20.64
CA GLU A 98 3.28 -13.39 19.24
C GLU A 98 4.36 -12.69 18.40
N PHE A 99 5.60 -12.70 18.91
CA PHE A 99 6.74 -11.95 18.32
C PHE A 99 7.10 -12.41 16.91
N GLN A 100 6.95 -13.70 16.60
CA GLN A 100 7.21 -14.22 15.26
C GLN A 100 6.22 -13.62 14.25
N LYS A 101 4.95 -13.43 14.62
CA LYS A 101 3.96 -12.75 13.76
C LYS A 101 4.35 -11.29 13.53
N LEU A 102 4.82 -10.59 14.57
CA LEU A 102 5.30 -9.21 14.44
C LEU A 102 6.47 -9.09 13.46
N GLN A 103 7.48 -9.94 13.59
CA GLN A 103 8.64 -9.97 12.70
C GLN A 103 8.24 -10.23 11.24
N VAL A 104 7.30 -11.17 11.02
CA VAL A 104 6.75 -11.45 9.69
C VAL A 104 6.03 -10.21 9.14
N LEU A 105 5.15 -9.58 9.92
CA LEU A 105 4.38 -8.42 9.47
C LEU A 105 5.28 -7.23 9.14
N GLU A 106 6.30 -6.96 9.96
CA GLU A 106 7.31 -5.94 9.69
C GLU A 106 8.06 -6.23 8.39
N TYR A 107 8.52 -7.47 8.20
CA TYR A 107 9.21 -7.87 6.98
C TYR A 107 8.34 -7.71 5.73
N LEU A 108 7.05 -8.04 5.81
CA LEU A 108 6.14 -7.95 4.67
C LEU A 108 5.71 -6.51 4.35
N PHE A 109 5.40 -5.70 5.36
CA PHE A 109 4.84 -4.36 5.18
C PHE A 109 5.90 -3.27 5.07
N VAL A 110 6.94 -3.32 5.91
CA VAL A 110 7.98 -2.29 5.98
C VAL A 110 9.09 -2.60 4.99
N LEU A 111 9.63 -3.83 5.06
CA LEU A 111 10.74 -4.23 4.20
C LEU A 111 10.29 -4.70 2.81
N GLY A 112 8.98 -4.88 2.60
CA GLY A 112 8.40 -5.28 1.32
C GLY A 112 8.79 -6.70 0.89
N GLY A 113 9.12 -7.57 1.84
CA GLY A 113 9.54 -8.95 1.59
C GLY A 113 8.48 -9.81 0.92
N ARG A 114 8.92 -10.91 0.29
CA ARG A 114 8.02 -11.89 -0.33
C ARG A 114 7.61 -12.94 0.70
N ASN A 115 6.41 -13.50 0.55
CA ASN A 115 5.90 -14.49 1.50
C ASN A 115 6.77 -15.75 1.56
N LYS A 116 7.25 -16.24 0.39
CA LYS A 116 8.21 -17.35 0.30
C LYS A 116 9.50 -17.09 1.08
N ASP A 117 9.99 -15.86 1.04
CA ASP A 117 11.24 -15.48 1.70
C ASP A 117 11.03 -15.35 3.22
N ALA A 118 9.87 -14.82 3.64
CA ALA A 118 9.47 -14.76 5.04
C ALA A 118 9.34 -16.17 5.64
N ALA A 119 8.72 -17.11 4.90
CA ALA A 119 8.55 -18.49 5.36
C ALA A 119 9.91 -19.14 5.66
N ARG A 120 10.87 -19.02 4.74
CA ARG A 120 12.24 -19.52 4.94
C ARG A 120 12.96 -18.78 6.07
N ARG A 121 12.86 -17.44 6.12
CA ARG A 121 13.59 -16.60 7.08
C ARG A 121 13.17 -16.83 8.53
N PHE A 122 11.88 -17.05 8.75
CA PHE A 122 11.30 -17.18 10.09
C PHE A 122 10.95 -18.62 10.45
N GLY A 123 11.34 -19.61 9.63
CA GLY A 123 11.10 -21.03 9.91
C GLY A 123 9.62 -21.42 9.92
N ILE A 124 8.80 -20.74 9.11
CA ILE A 124 7.36 -21.03 9.01
C ILE A 124 7.15 -22.12 7.97
N ALA A 125 6.32 -23.11 8.31
CA ALA A 125 6.14 -24.35 7.55
C ALA A 125 5.73 -24.14 6.08
N ASP A 126 4.93 -23.11 5.79
CA ASP A 126 4.44 -22.84 4.43
C ASP A 126 4.27 -21.33 4.18
N GLU A 127 4.45 -20.93 2.92
CA GLU A 127 4.10 -19.61 2.40
C GLU A 127 2.61 -19.27 2.65
N LYS A 128 1.72 -20.28 2.61
CA LYS A 128 0.30 -20.10 2.94
C LYS A 128 0.07 -19.64 4.37
N ALA A 129 0.87 -20.12 5.32
CA ALA A 129 0.76 -19.69 6.72
C ALA A 129 1.17 -18.21 6.88
N VAL A 130 2.22 -17.78 6.16
CA VAL A 130 2.63 -16.37 6.10
C VAL A 130 1.53 -15.50 5.48
N ALA A 131 0.92 -15.95 4.38
CA ALA A 131 -0.20 -15.27 3.76
C ALA A 131 -1.39 -15.15 4.72
N GLY A 132 -1.67 -16.19 5.51
CA GLY A 132 -2.69 -16.18 6.55
C GLY A 132 -2.41 -15.16 7.66
N ILE A 133 -1.16 -15.05 8.12
CA ILE A 133 -0.75 -14.02 9.09
C ILE A 133 -1.01 -12.62 8.53
N LYS A 134 -0.59 -12.37 7.29
CA LYS A 134 -0.82 -11.10 6.60
C LYS A 134 -2.32 -10.78 6.47
N PHE A 135 -3.11 -11.76 6.04
CA PHE A 135 -4.55 -11.58 5.83
C PHE A 135 -5.26 -11.19 7.12
N ARG A 136 -5.03 -11.93 8.21
CA ARG A 136 -5.63 -11.62 9.53
C ARG A 136 -5.22 -10.24 10.04
N ALA A 137 -3.95 -9.86 9.84
CA ALA A 137 -3.49 -8.52 10.22
C ALA A 137 -4.19 -7.42 9.41
N ILE A 138 -4.33 -7.57 8.08
CA ILE A 138 -5.04 -6.60 7.24
C ILE A 138 -6.51 -6.50 7.65
N ASP A 139 -7.18 -7.62 7.88
CA ASP A 139 -8.58 -7.66 8.29
C ASP A 139 -8.80 -6.96 9.64
N LYS A 140 -7.93 -7.24 10.62
CA LYS A 140 -7.94 -6.54 11.90
C LYS A 140 -7.67 -5.04 11.76
N LEU A 141 -6.69 -4.63 10.95
CA LEU A 141 -6.41 -3.21 10.67
C LEU A 141 -7.62 -2.51 10.03
N ARG A 142 -8.32 -3.18 9.12
CA ARG A 142 -9.56 -2.65 8.50
C ARG A 142 -10.66 -2.49 9.54
N GLY A 143 -10.85 -3.48 10.42
CA GLY A 143 -11.79 -3.39 11.53
C GLY A 143 -11.52 -2.19 12.44
N LEU A 144 -10.26 -2.04 12.88
CA LEU A 144 -9.84 -0.91 13.71
C LEU A 144 -9.94 0.44 12.98
N ALA A 145 -9.64 0.47 11.68
CA ALA A 145 -9.79 1.67 10.86
C ALA A 145 -11.26 2.11 10.74
N ARG A 146 -12.18 1.17 10.53
CA ARG A 146 -13.63 1.46 10.50
C ARG A 146 -14.12 2.02 11.84
N GLN A 147 -13.64 1.48 12.97
CA GLN A 147 -13.98 1.98 14.30
C GLN A 147 -13.45 3.38 14.58
N ASN A 148 -12.26 3.72 14.06
CA ASN A 148 -11.65 5.04 14.26
C ASN A 148 -12.00 6.07 13.16
N ASP A 149 -12.86 5.72 12.20
CA ASP A 149 -13.37 6.61 11.13
C ASP A 149 -14.89 6.49 10.96
N PRO A 150 -15.69 6.85 11.99
CA PRO A 150 -17.15 6.70 11.95
C PRO A 150 -17.83 7.62 10.92
N ASN A 151 -17.15 8.69 10.50
CA ASN A 151 -17.68 9.65 9.53
C ASN A 151 -17.27 9.30 8.09
N HIS A 152 -16.57 8.19 7.88
CA HIS A 152 -16.10 7.68 6.59
C HIS A 152 -15.26 8.70 5.79
N SER A 153 -14.63 9.66 6.48
CA SER A 153 -13.95 10.80 5.86
C SER A 153 -12.45 10.58 5.75
N LEU A 154 -11.88 9.69 6.57
CA LEU A 154 -10.44 9.45 6.60
C LEU A 154 -10.02 8.33 5.66
N PHE A 155 -10.83 7.27 5.52
CA PHE A 155 -10.49 6.07 4.75
C PHE A 155 -11.58 5.69 3.73
N GLY A 156 -11.90 6.60 2.80
CA GLY A 156 -12.99 6.41 1.82
C GLY A 156 -13.02 5.04 1.12
N GLY A 157 -11.86 4.54 0.66
CA GLY A 157 -11.77 3.24 -0.02
C GLY A 157 -12.09 2.01 0.85
N LEU A 158 -12.23 2.14 2.17
CA LEU A 158 -12.67 1.04 3.05
C LEU A 158 -14.18 0.77 3.01
N TRP A 159 -14.94 1.72 2.46
CA TRP A 159 -16.41 1.73 2.45
C TRP A 159 -16.99 1.46 1.05
N GLU A 160 -16.13 1.36 0.03
CA GLU A 160 -16.55 1.04 -1.33
C GLU A 160 -17.09 -0.40 -1.43
N PRO A 161 -18.09 -0.66 -2.30
CA PRO A 161 -18.61 -2.00 -2.54
C PRO A 161 -17.49 -2.95 -2.96
N GLY A 162 -17.28 -4.04 -2.21
CA GLY A 162 -16.20 -5.01 -2.47
C GLY A 162 -14.90 -4.73 -1.72
N ALA A 163 -14.84 -3.71 -0.84
CA ALA A 163 -13.74 -3.49 0.10
C ALA A 163 -13.67 -4.60 1.17
N ARG A 164 -13.21 -5.78 0.76
CA ARG A 164 -12.90 -6.92 1.63
C ARG A 164 -11.48 -6.86 2.11
#